data_AF-A0A0G1N906-F1
#
_entry.id   AF-A0A0G1N906-F1
#
_cell.length_a   1.000
_cell.length_b   1.000
_cell.length_c   1.000
_cell.angle_alpha   90.00
_cell.angle_beta   90.00
_cell.angle_gamma   90.00
#
_symmetry.space_group_name_H-M   'P 1'
#
loop_
_entity.id
_entity.type
_entity.pdbx_description
1 polymer ?
#
loop_
_entity_poly.entity_id
_entity_poly.type
_entity_poly.pdbx_seq_one_letter_code
_entity_poly.pdbx_strand_id
1 'polypeptide(L)'
;MQSLRNKAYRALRWSEQYTKTDMLYLAQGGGWLLSGQIIASLSSFLLVIAFANLIPKETFGTYKYILSLTSILLIPSLPGMNTAVNMASTRNLDGTLLLALKTKMRWGLLSSLASLLLSGYYFLNGNSSLAISFLIISAFLPFIDAFGIYGPFLHGKKKFLYKSFLLAS
;
A
#
# COMPACT_ATOMS: atom_id res chain seq x y z
N MET A 1 1.72 -32.41 -18.13
CA MET A 1 1.09 -31.17 -17.59
C MET A 1 -0.44 -31.28 -17.40
N GLN A 2 -1.21 -31.91 -18.30
CA GLN A 2 -2.68 -32.03 -18.15
C GLN A 2 -3.13 -32.84 -16.91
N SER A 3 -2.37 -33.87 -16.50
CA SER A 3 -2.69 -34.71 -15.34
C SER A 3 -2.62 -33.97 -13.99
N LEU A 4 -1.63 -33.10 -13.81
CA LEU A 4 -1.45 -32.29 -12.60
C LEU A 4 -2.56 -31.25 -12.45
N ARG A 5 -2.90 -30.54 -13.54
CA ARG A 5 -3.99 -29.56 -13.56
C ARG A 5 -5.34 -30.21 -13.22
N ASN A 6 -5.61 -31.40 -13.75
CA ASN A 6 -6.85 -32.12 -13.50
C ASN A 6 -6.93 -32.64 -12.05
N LYS A 7 -5.81 -33.07 -11.46
CA LYS A 7 -5.74 -33.44 -10.04
C LYS A 7 -5.99 -32.24 -9.12
N ALA A 8 -5.35 -31.10 -9.40
CA ALA A 8 -5.59 -29.85 -8.67
C ALA A 8 -7.06 -29.42 -8.75
N TYR A 9 -7.67 -29.42 -9.93
CA TYR A 9 -9.09 -29.08 -10.11
C TYR A 9 -10.02 -29.98 -9.29
N ARG A 10 -9.76 -31.29 -9.25
CA ARG A 10 -10.56 -32.23 -8.45
C ARG A 10 -10.39 -32.00 -6.96
N ALA A 11 -9.17 -31.75 -6.49
CA ALA A 11 -8.89 -31.45 -5.09
C ALA A 11 -9.56 -30.13 -4.65
N LEU A 12 -9.50 -29.11 -5.51
CA LEU A 12 -10.17 -27.81 -5.29
C LEU A 12 -11.69 -27.97 -5.20
N ARG A 13 -12.33 -28.70 -6.13
CA ARG A 13 -13.78 -28.97 -6.04
C ARG A 13 -14.18 -29.83 -4.84
N TRP A 14 -13.32 -30.76 -4.43
CA TRP A 14 -13.57 -31.55 -3.22
C TRP A 14 -13.55 -30.67 -1.96
N SER A 15 -12.61 -29.71 -1.86
CA SER A 15 -12.56 -28.80 -0.71
C SER A 15 -13.73 -27.80 -0.66
N GLU A 16 -14.40 -27.51 -1.78
CA GLU A 16 -15.64 -26.70 -1.80
C GLU A 16 -16.75 -27.33 -0.96
N GLN A 17 -16.81 -28.66 -0.87
CA GLN A 17 -17.85 -29.37 -0.10
C GLN A 17 -17.76 -29.07 1.40
N TYR A 18 -16.54 -28.84 1.91
CA TYR A 18 -16.30 -28.53 3.33
C TYR A 18 -16.31 -27.03 3.61
N THR A 19 -15.84 -26.23 2.66
CA THR A 19 -15.64 -24.78 2.85
C THR A 19 -16.77 -23.92 2.32
N LYS A 20 -17.70 -24.51 1.56
CA LYS A 20 -18.88 -23.84 0.96
C LYS A 20 -18.55 -22.55 0.21
N THR A 21 -17.32 -22.45 -0.30
CA THR A 21 -16.77 -21.28 -0.98
C THR A 21 -16.24 -21.74 -2.33
N ASP A 22 -16.36 -20.92 -3.38
CA ASP A 22 -15.78 -21.20 -4.70
C ASP A 22 -14.24 -21.20 -4.60
N MET A 23 -13.68 -22.40 -4.49
CA MET A 23 -12.26 -22.62 -4.27
C MET A 23 -11.46 -22.40 -5.53
N LEU A 24 -12.07 -22.60 -6.70
CA LEU A 24 -11.42 -22.32 -7.97
C LEU A 24 -11.13 -20.82 -8.13
N TYR A 25 -12.11 -19.98 -7.82
CA TYR A 25 -11.96 -18.53 -7.83
C TYR A 25 -10.97 -18.06 -6.77
N LEU A 26 -11.03 -18.64 -5.56
CA LEU A 26 -10.12 -18.31 -4.46
C LEU A 26 -8.67 -18.68 -4.80
N ALA A 27 -8.45 -19.84 -5.43
CA ALA A 27 -7.11 -20.25 -5.85
C ALA A 27 -6.57 -19.40 -7.02
N GLN A 28 -7.42 -19.02 -7.98
CA GLN A 28 -6.99 -18.16 -9.09
C GLN A 28 -6.69 -16.73 -8.64
N GLY A 29 -7.63 -16.06 -7.97
CA GLY A 29 -7.46 -14.66 -7.54
C GLY A 29 -6.57 -14.52 -6.30
N GLY A 30 -6.78 -15.38 -5.30
CA GLY A 30 -5.99 -15.43 -4.07
C GLY A 30 -4.56 -15.89 -4.31
N GLY A 31 -4.32 -16.78 -5.29
CA GLY A 31 -2.96 -17.18 -5.69
C GLY A 31 -2.11 -15.97 -6.10
N TRP A 32 -2.63 -15.12 -6.99
CA TRP A 32 -1.94 -13.88 -7.39
C TRP A 32 -1.68 -12.94 -6.22
N LEU A 33 -2.67 -12.73 -5.35
CA LEU A 33 -2.53 -11.87 -4.18
C LEU A 33 -1.45 -12.39 -3.21
N LEU A 34 -1.47 -13.69 -2.92
CA LEU A 34 -0.51 -14.35 -2.04
C LEU A 34 0.90 -14.29 -2.61
N SER A 35 1.09 -14.55 -3.91
CA SER A 35 2.39 -14.41 -4.57
C SER A 35 2.95 -13.00 -4.45
N GLY A 36 2.12 -11.98 -4.72
CA GLY A 36 2.51 -10.58 -4.55
C GLY A 36 2.90 -10.24 -3.11
N GLN A 37 2.11 -10.71 -2.14
CA GLN A 37 2.41 -10.51 -0.72
C GLN A 37 3.71 -11.19 -0.28
N ILE A 38 3.98 -12.42 -0.75
CA ILE A 38 5.23 -13.13 -0.45
C ILE A 38 6.43 -12.37 -1.00
N ILE A 39 6.37 -11.92 -2.26
CA ILE A 39 7.44 -11.15 -2.89
C ILE A 39 7.69 -9.84 -2.13
N ALA A 40 6.63 -9.09 -1.79
CA ALA A 40 6.74 -7.84 -1.05
C ALA A 40 7.32 -8.05 0.36
N SER A 41 6.87 -9.10 1.06
CA SER A 41 7.37 -9.44 2.40
C SER A 41 8.83 -9.87 2.37
N LEU A 42 9.23 -10.72 1.42
CA LEU A 42 10.62 -11.14 1.24
C LEU A 42 11.53 -9.96 0.88
N SER A 43 11.07 -9.09 -0.03
CA SER A 43 11.81 -7.87 -0.41
C SER A 43 12.00 -6.95 0.79
N SER A 44 10.94 -6.71 1.56
CA SER A 44 10.99 -5.90 2.78
C SER A 44 11.94 -6.49 3.82
N PHE A 45 11.91 -7.82 4.00
CA PHE A 45 12.80 -8.52 4.93
C PHE A 45 14.27 -8.41 4.52
N LEU A 46 14.58 -8.66 3.25
CA LEU A 46 15.94 -8.52 2.71
C LEU A 46 16.45 -7.08 2.83
N LEU A 47 15.58 -6.10 2.59
CA LEU A 47 15.92 -4.67 2.67
C LEU A 47 16.21 -4.25 4.12
N VAL A 48 15.48 -4.78 5.10
CA VAL A 48 15.79 -4.57 6.52
C VAL A 48 17.13 -5.21 6.90
N ILE A 49 17.43 -6.42 6.42
CA ILE A 49 18.75 -7.05 6.64
C ILE A 49 19.86 -6.21 6.02
N ALA A 50 19.67 -5.74 4.79
CA ALA A 50 20.63 -4.88 4.11
C ALA A 50 20.88 -3.60 4.91
N PHE A 51 19.84 -2.90 5.35
CA PHE A 51 19.99 -1.70 6.18
C PHE A 51 20.62 -1.97 7.54
N ALA A 52 20.31 -3.09 8.19
CA ALA A 52 20.90 -3.44 9.48
C ALA A 52 22.41 -3.71 9.39
N ASN A 53 22.91 -4.15 8.24
CA ASN A 53 24.33 -4.45 8.03
C ASN A 53 25.10 -3.31 7.34
N LEU A 54 24.44 -2.52 6.48
CA LEU A 54 25.09 -1.48 5.67
C LEU A 54 25.06 -0.08 6.32
N ILE A 55 24.13 0.17 7.24
CA ILE A 55 23.89 1.52 7.79
C ILE A 55 24.20 1.55 9.29
N PRO A 56 24.88 2.60 9.81
CA PRO A 56 25.03 2.82 11.24
C PRO A 56 23.69 2.83 11.98
N LYS A 57 23.68 2.26 13.19
CA LYS A 57 22.46 2.11 14.01
C LYS A 57 21.76 3.45 14.28
N GLU A 58 22.54 4.52 14.42
CA GLU A 58 22.06 5.88 14.65
C GLU A 58 21.22 6.38 13.47
N THR A 59 21.74 6.29 12.25
CA THR A 59 21.05 6.71 11.03
C THR A 59 19.81 5.85 10.79
N PHE A 60 19.89 4.54 11.04
CA PHE A 60 18.74 3.65 10.93
C PHE A 60 17.62 4.01 11.92
N GLY A 61 17.99 4.40 13.15
CA GLY A 61 17.05 4.93 14.14
C GLY A 61 16.33 6.19 13.65
N THR A 62 17.06 7.13 13.05
CA THR A 62 16.48 8.35 12.46
C THR A 62 15.50 8.03 11.33
N TYR A 63 15.82 7.09 10.44
CA TYR A 63 14.90 6.67 9.38
C TYR A 63 13.61 6.07 9.93
N LYS A 64 13.70 5.16 10.91
CA LYS A 64 12.52 4.59 11.58
C LYS A 64 11.65 5.66 12.23
N TYR A 65 12.29 6.65 12.86
CA TYR A 65 11.59 7.79 13.46
C TYR A 65 10.80 8.59 12.42
N ILE A 66 11.44 8.94 11.29
CA ILE A 66 10.80 9.67 10.19
C ILE A 66 9.59 8.89 9.64
N LEU A 67 9.73 7.58 9.40
CA LEU A 67 8.64 6.74 8.89
C LEU A 67 7.45 6.66 9.87
N SER A 68 7.74 6.56 11.16
CA SER A 68 6.71 6.52 12.21
C SER A 68 5.93 7.83 12.25
N LEU A 69 6.63 8.96 12.19
CA LEU A 69 5.98 10.27 12.19
C LEU A 69 5.21 10.55 10.89
N THR A 70 5.73 10.10 9.75
CA THR A 70 5.02 10.16 8.47
C THR A 70 3.70 9.38 8.52
N SER A 71 3.67 8.25 9.22
CA SER A 71 2.44 7.45 9.40
C SER A 71 1.36 8.22 10.17
N ILE A 72 1.77 9.02 11.16
CA ILE A 72 0.87 9.92 11.90
C ILE A 72 0.39 11.06 10.99
N LEU A 73 1.30 11.65 10.20
CA LEU A 73 0.98 12.72 9.25
C LEU A 73 0.04 12.27 8.14
N LEU A 74 -0.10 10.97 7.85
CA LEU A 74 -1.03 10.43 6.86
C LEU A 74 -2.46 10.28 7.38
N ILE A 75 -2.70 10.30 8.69
CA ILE A 75 -4.05 10.15 9.29
C ILE A 75 -5.08 11.14 8.69
N PRO A 76 -4.75 12.44 8.50
CA PRO A 76 -5.68 13.41 7.90
C PRO A 76 -5.99 13.16 6.41
N SER A 77 -5.22 12.31 5.72
CA SER A 77 -5.38 12.07 4.28
C SER A 77 -6.54 11.11 3.92
N LEU A 78 -7.53 10.93 4.82
CA LEU A 78 -8.74 10.11 4.60
C LEU A 78 -8.45 8.65 4.19
N PRO A 79 -7.79 7.85 5.04
CA PRO A 79 -7.51 6.44 4.72
C PRO A 79 -8.79 5.61 4.47
N GLY A 80 -9.93 5.99 5.06
CA GLY A 80 -11.24 5.36 4.84
C GLY A 80 -11.75 5.45 3.39
N MET A 81 -11.21 6.34 2.56
CA MET A 81 -11.58 6.43 1.15
C MET A 81 -11.20 5.14 0.38
N ASN A 82 -10.17 4.42 0.83
CA ASN A 82 -9.74 3.17 0.20
C ASN A 82 -10.84 2.10 0.26
N THR A 83 -11.58 2.00 1.38
CA THR A 83 -12.68 1.03 1.52
C THR A 83 -13.89 1.44 0.69
N ALA A 84 -14.21 2.73 0.66
CA ALA A 84 -15.28 3.29 -0.16
C ALA A 84 -15.05 3.04 -1.66
N VAL A 85 -13.83 3.26 -2.15
CA VAL A 85 -13.49 3.00 -3.57
C VAL A 85 -13.51 1.52 -3.91
N ASN A 86 -13.00 0.65 -3.02
CA ASN A 86 -13.11 -0.79 -3.21
C ASN A 86 -14.58 -1.21 -3.37
N MET A 87 -15.47 -0.76 -2.48
CA MET A 87 -16.90 -1.06 -2.55
C MET A 87 -17.60 -0.43 -3.77
N ALA A 88 -17.27 0.81 -4.14
CA ALA A 88 -17.84 1.46 -5.32
C ALA A 88 -17.45 0.74 -6.61
N SER A 89 -16.21 0.24 -6.69
CA SER A 89 -15.70 -0.48 -7.86
C SER A 89 -16.35 -1.85 -8.06
N THR A 90 -16.81 -2.54 -6.99
CA THR A 90 -17.61 -3.78 -7.13
C THR A 90 -19.00 -3.51 -7.70
N ARG A 91 -19.52 -2.29 -7.53
CA ARG A 91 -20.81 -1.82 -8.08
C ARG A 91 -20.68 -1.18 -9.46
N ASN A 92 -19.51 -1.25 -10.10
CA ASN A 92 -19.21 -0.62 -11.40
C ASN A 92 -19.36 0.91 -11.43
N LEU A 93 -19.21 1.59 -10.30
CA LEU A 93 -19.26 3.05 -10.22
C LEU A 93 -17.88 3.67 -10.52
N ASP A 94 -17.40 3.54 -11.76
CA ASP A 94 -16.00 3.87 -12.09
C ASP A 94 -15.67 5.38 -11.96
N GLY A 95 -16.69 6.25 -12.06
CA GLY A 95 -16.54 7.69 -11.82
C GLY A 95 -16.10 8.06 -10.41
N THR A 96 -16.24 7.16 -9.42
CA THR A 96 -15.79 7.41 -8.05
C THR A 96 -14.27 7.42 -7.92
N LEU A 97 -13.53 6.80 -8.85
CA LEU A 97 -12.06 6.77 -8.81
C LEU A 97 -11.47 8.19 -8.91
N LEU A 98 -11.90 8.96 -9.92
CA LEU A 98 -11.42 10.33 -10.14
C LEU A 98 -11.87 11.27 -9.02
N LEU A 99 -13.09 11.09 -8.52
CA LEU A 99 -13.61 11.87 -7.40
C LEU A 99 -12.83 11.59 -6.10
N ALA A 100 -12.57 10.31 -5.80
CA ALA A 100 -11.76 9.90 -4.67
C ALA A 100 -10.32 10.39 -4.79
N LEU A 101 -9.70 10.29 -5.97
CA LEU A 101 -8.35 10.79 -6.23
C LEU A 101 -8.25 12.30 -5.94
N LYS A 102 -9.15 13.11 -6.51
CA LYS A 102 -9.18 14.56 -6.26
C LYS A 102 -9.40 14.89 -4.78
N THR A 103 -10.26 14.12 -4.11
CA THR A 103 -10.55 14.31 -2.70
C THR A 103 -9.32 13.98 -1.85
N LYS A 104 -8.66 12.84 -2.09
CA LYS A 104 -7.42 12.47 -1.39
C LYS A 104 -6.30 13.47 -1.64
N MET A 105 -6.14 13.99 -2.86
CA MET A 105 -5.15 15.05 -3.11
C MET A 105 -5.45 16.32 -2.29
N ARG A 106 -6.72 16.76 -2.20
CA ARG A 106 -7.10 17.93 -1.41
C ARG A 106 -6.82 17.75 0.08
N TRP A 107 -7.14 16.58 0.64
CA TRP A 107 -6.89 16.29 2.04
C TRP A 107 -5.42 15.94 2.32
N GLY A 108 -4.70 15.43 1.32
CA GLY A 108 -3.26 15.25 1.35
C GLY A 108 -2.49 16.57 1.44
N LEU A 109 -3.05 17.69 0.96
CA LEU A 109 -2.47 19.02 1.19
C LEU A 109 -2.47 19.39 2.68
N LEU A 110 -3.44 18.92 3.47
CA LEU A 110 -3.45 19.12 4.91
C LEU A 110 -2.28 18.37 5.57
N SER A 111 -2.04 17.13 5.15
CA SER A 111 -0.88 16.34 5.58
C SER A 111 0.45 16.95 5.15
N SER A 112 0.53 17.47 3.92
CA SER A 112 1.67 18.25 3.43
C SER A 112 1.95 19.46 4.31
N LEU A 113 0.91 20.24 4.64
CA LEU A 113 1.04 21.44 5.46
C LEU A 113 1.50 21.10 6.89
N ALA A 114 0.95 20.03 7.47
CA ALA A 114 1.40 19.51 8.77
C ALA A 114 2.89 19.11 8.74
N SER A 115 3.33 18.40 7.70
CA SER A 115 4.74 18.03 7.51
C SER A 115 5.65 19.25 7.32
N LEU A 116 5.17 20.28 6.63
CA LEU A 116 5.92 21.51 6.39
C LEU A 116 6.12 22.32 7.68
N LEU A 117 5.09 22.44 8.52
CA LEU A 117 5.20 23.05 9.85
C LEU A 117 6.21 22.32 10.73
N LEU A 118 6.19 20.98 10.67
CA LEU A 118 7.07 20.12 11.43
C LEU A 118 8.53 20.24 10.97
N SER A 119 8.76 20.37 9.65
CA SER A 119 10.07 20.72 9.08
C SER A 119 10.60 22.05 9.61
N GLY A 120 9.76 23.10 9.62
CA GLY A 120 10.12 24.41 10.17
C GLY A 120 10.50 24.35 11.64
N TYR A 121 9.77 23.58 12.45
CA TYR A 121 10.11 23.36 13.86
C TYR A 121 11.50 22.72 14.05
N TYR A 122 11.84 21.71 13.26
CA TYR A 122 13.17 21.08 13.34
C TYR A 122 14.30 21.96 12.82
N PHE A 123 14.02 22.83 11.85
CA PHE A 123 14.99 23.80 11.35
C PHE A 123 15.37 24.81 12.45
N LEU A 124 14.40 25.33 13.20
CA LEU A 124 14.64 26.25 14.32
C LEU A 124 15.39 25.60 15.48
N ASN A 125 15.19 24.29 15.69
CA ASN A 125 15.92 23.51 16.69
C ASN A 125 17.33 23.08 16.24
N GLY A 126 17.79 23.51 15.06
CA GLY A 126 19.14 23.22 14.54
C GLY A 126 19.32 21.81 13.99
N ASN A 127 18.24 21.03 13.80
CA ASN A 127 18.33 19.66 13.30
C ASN A 127 18.07 19.61 11.78
N SER A 128 19.10 19.99 11.01
CA SER A 128 19.02 20.13 9.55
C SER A 128 18.64 18.84 8.83
N SER A 129 19.05 17.67 9.34
CA SER A 129 18.76 16.37 8.73
C SER A 129 17.26 16.06 8.75
N LEU A 130 16.60 16.23 9.91
CA LEU A 130 15.15 16.03 10.04
C LEU A 130 14.36 17.10 9.28
N ALA A 131 14.82 18.36 9.33
CA ALA A 131 14.17 19.45 8.63
C ALA A 131 14.10 19.20 7.12
N ILE A 132 15.22 18.84 6.48
CA ILE A 132 15.28 18.52 5.05
C ILE A 132 14.42 17.30 4.73
N SER A 133 14.45 16.27 5.58
CA SER A 133 13.66 15.05 5.39
C SER A 133 12.15 15.36 5.35
N PHE A 134 11.63 16.10 6.34
CA PHE A 134 10.21 16.47 6.39
C PHE A 134 9.80 17.50 5.34
N LEU A 135 10.74 18.32 4.87
CA LEU A 135 10.52 19.22 3.74
C LEU A 135 10.28 18.42 2.46
N ILE A 136 11.15 17.45 2.17
CA ILE A 136 10.97 16.55 1.03
C ILE A 136 9.64 15.79 1.16
N ILE A 137 9.38 15.18 2.32
CA ILE A 137 8.13 14.43 2.56
C ILE A 137 6.90 15.30 2.35
N SER A 138 6.93 16.57 2.76
CA SER A 138 5.81 17.50 2.55
C SER A 138 5.42 17.63 1.08
N ALA A 139 6.41 17.73 0.18
CA ALA A 139 6.16 17.87 -1.26
C ALA A 139 5.52 16.61 -1.87
N PHE A 140 5.83 15.42 -1.35
CA PHE A 140 5.40 14.14 -1.91
C PHE A 140 4.15 13.54 -1.24
N LEU A 141 3.87 13.87 0.02
CA LEU A 141 2.70 13.42 0.78
C LEU A 141 1.36 13.49 0.00
N PRO A 142 1.00 14.61 -0.67
CA PRO A 142 -0.29 14.71 -1.33
C PRO A 142 -0.42 13.79 -2.56
N PHE A 143 0.72 13.34 -3.11
CA PHE A 143 0.76 12.44 -4.26
C PHE A 143 0.80 10.98 -3.84
N ILE A 144 1.65 10.63 -2.86
CA ILE A 144 1.84 9.25 -2.39
C ILE A 144 0.50 8.64 -1.98
N ASP A 145 -0.26 9.35 -1.14
CA ASP A 145 -1.51 8.80 -0.63
C ASP A 145 -2.65 8.81 -1.65
N ALA A 146 -2.68 9.82 -2.54
CA ALA A 146 -3.68 9.91 -3.60
C ALA A 146 -3.53 8.78 -4.62
N PHE A 147 -2.32 8.51 -5.11
CA PHE A 147 -2.09 7.44 -6.09
C PHE A 147 -2.28 6.04 -5.51
N GLY A 148 -2.20 5.89 -4.18
CA GLY A 148 -2.56 4.64 -3.50
C GLY A 148 -4.00 4.16 -3.74
N ILE A 149 -4.90 5.01 -4.25
CA ILE A 149 -6.31 4.67 -4.51
C ILE A 149 -6.49 3.61 -5.63
N TYR A 150 -5.51 3.45 -6.51
CA TYR A 150 -5.57 2.49 -7.62
C TYR A 150 -5.58 1.02 -7.15
N GLY A 151 -4.86 0.71 -6.07
CA GLY A 151 -4.83 -0.64 -5.51
C GLY A 151 -6.21 -1.14 -5.05
N PRO A 152 -6.93 -0.39 -4.20
CA PRO A 152 -8.30 -0.69 -3.80
C PRO A 152 -9.30 -0.76 -4.97
N PHE A 153 -9.13 0.08 -6.00
CA PHE A 153 -9.98 0.05 -7.19
C PHE A 153 -9.81 -1.23 -8.01
N LEU A 154 -8.57 -1.64 -8.30
CA LEU A 154 -8.29 -2.90 -9.00
C LEU A 154 -8.77 -4.11 -8.20
N HIS A 155 -8.66 -4.04 -6.87
CA HIS A 155 -9.13 -5.07 -5.97
C HIS A 155 -10.64 -5.31 -6.11
N GLY A 156 -11.47 -4.27 -6.05
CA GLY A 156 -12.92 -4.43 -6.16
C GLY A 156 -13.39 -4.77 -7.58
N LYS A 157 -12.61 -4.45 -8.62
CA LYS A 157 -12.81 -4.96 -9.99
C LYS A 157 -12.37 -6.41 -10.20
N LYS A 158 -11.92 -7.11 -9.16
CA LYS A 158 -11.39 -8.48 -9.22
C LYS A 158 -10.17 -8.62 -10.15
N LYS A 159 -9.47 -7.51 -10.42
CA LYS A 159 -8.29 -7.43 -11.28
C LYS A 159 -7.01 -7.69 -10.47
N PHE A 160 -6.98 -8.85 -9.81
CA PHE A 160 -5.93 -9.20 -8.84
C PHE A 160 -4.53 -9.30 -9.47
N LEU A 161 -4.41 -9.77 -10.71
CA LEU A 161 -3.14 -9.85 -11.42
C LEU A 161 -2.46 -8.48 -11.54
N TYR A 162 -3.21 -7.46 -11.99
CA TYR A 162 -2.69 -6.10 -12.13
C TYR A 162 -2.32 -5.48 -10.78
N LYS A 163 -3.12 -5.76 -9.74
CA LYS A 163 -2.81 -5.33 -8.38
C LYS A 163 -1.53 -5.98 -7.85
N SER A 164 -1.35 -7.27 -8.07
CA SER A 164 -0.16 -8.00 -7.62
C SER A 164 1.10 -7.51 -8.32
N PHE A 165 1.01 -7.14 -9.60
CA PHE A 165 2.12 -6.50 -10.30
C PHE A 165 2.46 -5.13 -9.69
N LEU A 166 1.46 -4.30 -9.39
CA LEU A 166 1.66 -3.01 -8.72
C LEU A 166 2.29 -3.15 -7.32
N LEU A 167 2.00 -4.25 -6.60
CA LEU A 167 2.64 -4.55 -5.31
C LEU A 167 4.09 -5.06 -5.44
N ALA A 168 4.46 -5.59 -6.61
CA ALA A 168 5.77 -6.15 -6.87
C ALA A 168 6.73 -5.16 -7.57
N SER A 169 6.20 -4.05 -8.12
CA SER A 169 6.94 -2.92 -8.70
C SER A 169 7.25 -1.86 -7.65
#